data_AF-A0A961H3R0-F1
#
_entry.id   AF-A0A961H3R0-F1
#
_cell.length_a   1.000
_cell.length_b   1.000
_cell.length_c   1.000
_cell.angle_alpha   90.00
_cell.angle_beta   90.00
_cell.angle_gamma   90.00
#
_symmetry.space_group_name_H-M   'P 1'
#
loop_
_entity.id
_entity.type
_entity.pdbx_description
1 polymer ?
#
loop_
_entity_poly.entity_id
_entity_poly.type
_entity_poly.pdbx_seq_one_letter_code
_entity_poly.pdbx_strand_id
1 'polypeptide(L)'
;EEYYRWIFENSVPGLPEAAKAQGLTPLAYMQKYGSFEVAKDVYEPHAKTVDVSGARLDEESGLWKRDDEVLGVDIEGEALVGFHTPSRRLEFFSQTMTDWDLAQHELPGYIRSHVHHANLDRSRGEFALVPTLRLPTLIHSRSANSKWLCEIANNNPVWIHVHDAARLGIEMGDLIRVSTRIGHFVNRAWVTEGMRPGVVACSHHLGRWRLEGMPGTDRWGAAPARLEETSGHWKLRRTGDIAAFESSDPDSKRVWWRQGGVHQNLTFAVQPDPVSGMHCWHQVVQVTKAQPNDHYGDVDVDTKKAHEVYQEWLAMAESGPRADGLRRPLWFARAVRPANEAYRR
;
A
#
# COMPACT_ATOMS: atom_id res chain seq x y z
N GLU A 1 7.41 20.81 14.03
CA GLU A 1 8.76 21.38 13.90
C GLU A 1 9.73 20.79 14.92
N GLU A 2 9.37 20.79 16.20
CA GLU A 2 10.19 20.26 17.30
C GLU A 2 10.64 18.79 17.13
N TYR A 3 9.74 17.89 16.73
CA TYR A 3 10.08 16.48 16.48
C TYR A 3 11.17 16.30 15.41
N TYR A 4 11.01 16.97 14.25
CA TYR A 4 11.98 16.88 13.16
C TYR A 4 13.30 17.54 13.52
N ARG A 5 13.26 18.69 14.22
CA ARG A 5 14.45 19.34 14.73
C ARG A 5 15.26 18.38 15.61
N TRP A 6 14.61 17.74 16.58
CA TRP A 6 15.27 16.81 17.48
C TRP A 6 15.89 15.63 16.71
N ILE A 7 15.17 15.03 15.76
CA ILE A 7 15.71 13.94 14.93
C ILE A 7 16.96 14.39 14.16
N PHE A 8 16.90 15.54 13.49
CA PHE A 8 18.02 16.03 12.68
C PHE A 8 19.23 16.42 13.52
N GLU A 9 19.00 16.84 14.76
CA GLU A 9 20.06 17.20 15.70
C GLU A 9 20.69 15.98 16.40
N ASN A 10 19.93 14.90 16.63
CA ASN A 10 20.34 13.82 17.54
C ASN A 10 20.37 12.42 16.93
N SER A 11 19.77 12.20 15.77
CA SER A 11 19.56 10.84 15.22
C SER A 11 20.09 10.63 13.81
N VAL A 12 20.58 11.67 13.12
CA VAL A 12 21.14 11.55 11.76
C VAL A 12 22.66 11.74 11.82
N PRO A 13 23.46 10.66 11.73
CA PRO A 13 24.92 10.75 11.79
C PRO A 13 25.49 11.68 10.71
N GLY A 14 26.37 12.61 11.09
CA GLY A 14 27.06 13.52 10.18
C GLY A 14 26.26 14.75 9.72
N LEU A 15 24.94 14.77 9.92
CA LEU A 15 24.11 15.91 9.53
C LEU A 15 24.40 17.18 10.35
N PRO A 16 24.57 17.12 11.70
CA PRO A 16 24.93 18.31 12.48
C PRO A 16 26.22 18.98 12.02
N GLU A 17 27.24 18.20 11.70
CA GLU A 17 28.53 18.67 11.22
C GLU A 17 28.41 19.30 9.83
N ALA A 18 27.69 18.64 8.91
CA ALA A 18 27.46 19.14 7.55
C ALA A 18 26.64 20.44 7.55
N ALA A 19 25.64 20.55 8.43
CA ALA A 19 24.86 21.76 8.61
C ALA A 19 25.73 22.91 9.14
N LYS A 20 26.53 22.64 10.19
CA LYS A 20 27.45 23.61 10.78
C LYS A 20 28.49 24.12 9.78
N ALA A 21 29.01 23.26 8.91
CA ALA A 21 29.97 23.64 7.87
C ALA A 21 29.41 24.67 6.87
N GLN A 22 28.08 24.82 6.79
CA GLN A 22 27.40 25.81 5.95
C GLN A 22 26.73 26.93 6.74
N GLY A 23 26.98 27.02 8.06
CA GLY A 23 26.33 28.00 8.93
C GLY A 23 24.83 27.78 9.09
N LEU A 24 24.35 26.54 8.93
CA LEU A 24 22.94 26.16 9.06
C LEU A 24 22.71 25.34 10.34
N THR A 25 21.49 25.39 10.87
CA THR A 25 21.01 24.35 11.81
C THR A 25 20.69 23.09 11.02
N PRO A 26 20.66 21.90 11.65
CA PRO A 26 20.27 20.66 10.96
C PRO A 26 18.87 20.75 10.31
N LEU A 27 17.93 21.41 10.99
CA LEU A 27 16.61 21.68 10.44
C LEU A 27 16.68 22.58 9.20
N ALA A 28 17.44 23.68 9.24
CA ALA A 28 17.59 24.59 8.10
C ALA A 28 18.31 23.92 6.92
N TYR A 29 19.29 23.05 7.18
CA TYR A 29 19.94 22.24 6.16
C TYR A 29 18.91 21.35 5.45
N MET A 30 18.11 20.60 6.22
CA MET A 30 17.09 19.71 5.64
C MET A 30 15.95 20.46 4.96
N GLN A 31 15.58 21.65 5.42
CA GLN A 31 14.62 22.53 4.73
C GLN A 31 15.17 23.02 3.38
N LYS A 32 16.48 23.27 3.31
CA LYS A 32 17.13 23.74 2.09
C LYS A 32 17.35 22.63 1.07
N TYR A 33 17.89 21.48 1.49
CA TYR A 33 18.33 20.40 0.59
C TYR A 33 17.35 19.24 0.48
N GLY A 34 16.51 19.00 1.50
CA GLY A 34 15.51 17.92 1.51
C GLY A 34 16.06 16.51 1.75
N SER A 35 17.37 16.28 1.60
CA SER A 35 18.03 14.98 1.77
C SER A 35 19.48 15.12 2.24
N PHE A 36 20.01 14.08 2.90
CA PHE A 36 21.40 14.00 3.34
C PHE A 36 21.92 12.56 3.17
N GLU A 37 23.13 12.41 2.63
CA GLU A 37 23.79 11.12 2.44
C GLU A 37 24.48 10.69 3.75
N VAL A 38 23.97 9.63 4.38
CA VAL A 38 24.53 9.12 5.65
C VAL A 38 25.68 8.14 5.41
N ALA A 39 25.58 7.34 4.35
CA ALA A 39 26.61 6.37 3.98
C ALA A 39 26.67 6.27 2.46
N LYS A 40 27.89 6.23 1.94
CA LYS A 40 28.18 6.10 0.52
C LYS A 40 28.65 4.68 0.22
N ASP A 41 28.34 4.19 -0.98
CA ASP A 41 28.87 2.93 -1.52
C ASP A 41 28.64 1.71 -0.60
N VAL A 42 27.45 1.61 0.00
CA VAL A 42 27.06 0.48 0.86
C VAL A 42 26.71 -0.73 0.00
N TYR A 43 27.74 -1.44 -0.45
CA TYR A 43 27.62 -2.70 -1.19
C TYR A 43 27.94 -3.91 -0.31
N GLU A 44 27.32 -5.04 -0.64
CA GLU A 44 27.62 -6.37 -0.07
C GLU A 44 27.78 -6.41 1.46
N PRO A 45 26.86 -5.83 2.25
CA PRO A 45 27.00 -5.81 3.71
C PRO A 45 27.04 -7.23 4.32
N HIS A 46 26.49 -8.22 3.62
CA HIS A 46 26.51 -9.64 3.98
C HIS A 46 27.88 -10.30 3.81
N ALA A 47 28.75 -9.76 2.94
CA ALA A 47 30.08 -10.31 2.66
C ALA A 47 31.18 -9.73 3.57
N LYS A 48 30.81 -8.88 4.54
CA LYS A 48 31.77 -8.38 5.52
C LYS A 48 32.19 -9.52 6.45
N THR A 49 33.46 -9.54 6.82
CA THR A 49 33.98 -10.49 7.80
C THR A 49 33.42 -10.20 9.19
N VAL A 50 33.28 -11.24 9.99
CA VAL A 50 32.85 -11.15 11.40
C VAL A 50 33.90 -11.78 12.31
N ASP A 51 34.11 -11.18 13.48
CA ASP A 51 35.00 -11.74 14.49
C ASP A 51 34.35 -12.93 15.20
N VAL A 52 34.90 -14.11 14.96
CA VAL A 52 34.46 -15.39 15.51
C VAL A 52 35.33 -15.89 16.66
N SER A 53 36.16 -15.02 17.25
CA SER A 53 37.00 -15.37 18.41
C SER A 53 36.15 -15.95 19.54
N GLY A 54 36.44 -17.17 20.00
CA GLY A 54 35.65 -17.85 21.03
C GLY A 54 34.25 -18.31 20.59
N ALA A 55 33.93 -18.24 19.29
CA ALA A 55 32.75 -18.89 18.72
C ALA A 55 33.08 -20.31 18.26
N ARG A 56 32.05 -21.16 18.20
CA ARG A 56 32.12 -22.51 17.61
C ARG A 56 31.48 -22.50 16.23
N LEU A 57 32.05 -23.25 15.30
CA LEU A 57 31.41 -23.56 14.02
C LEU A 57 30.48 -24.75 14.23
N ASP A 58 29.23 -24.58 13.82
CA ASP A 58 28.27 -25.67 13.66
C ASP A 58 28.47 -26.26 12.26
N GLU A 59 29.11 -27.43 12.16
CA GLU A 59 29.50 -28.04 10.88
C GLU A 59 28.31 -28.42 9.98
N GLU A 60 27.14 -28.69 10.57
CA GLU A 60 25.94 -29.06 9.81
C GLU A 60 25.32 -27.83 9.14
N SER A 61 25.15 -26.75 9.90
CA SER A 61 24.54 -25.51 9.43
C SER A 61 25.52 -24.53 8.77
N GLY A 62 26.82 -24.69 9.02
CA GLY A 62 27.88 -23.74 8.62
C GLY A 62 27.83 -22.41 9.40
N LEU A 63 27.17 -22.35 10.56
CA LEU A 63 27.00 -21.12 11.32
C LEU A 63 28.05 -20.96 12.42
N TRP A 64 28.57 -19.74 12.57
CA TRP A 64 29.40 -19.36 13.70
C TRP A 64 28.54 -18.91 14.87
N LYS A 65 28.62 -19.63 16.00
CA LYS A 65 27.80 -19.40 17.19
C LYS A 65 28.65 -19.11 18.41
N ARG A 66 28.29 -18.08 19.17
CA ARG A 66 28.82 -17.81 20.51
C ARG A 66 27.64 -17.87 21.47
N ASP A 67 27.67 -18.85 22.36
CA ASP A 67 26.50 -19.26 23.16
C ASP A 67 25.30 -19.57 22.25
N ASP A 68 24.19 -18.83 22.40
CA ASP A 68 22.97 -18.92 21.59
C ASP A 68 22.91 -17.88 20.44
N GLU A 69 23.92 -17.01 20.32
CA GLU A 69 23.96 -15.97 19.29
C GLU A 69 24.67 -16.48 18.01
N VAL A 70 23.99 -16.32 16.87
CA VAL A 70 24.58 -16.55 15.53
C VAL A 70 25.31 -15.29 15.10
N LEU A 71 26.63 -15.33 15.01
CA LEU A 71 27.48 -14.21 14.61
C LEU A 71 27.57 -14.05 13.09
N GLY A 72 27.56 -15.17 12.37
CA GLY A 72 27.73 -15.19 10.92
C GLY A 72 27.70 -16.61 10.36
N VAL A 73 28.19 -16.76 9.13
CA VAL A 73 28.22 -18.00 8.37
C VAL A 73 29.58 -18.23 7.76
N ASP A 74 30.00 -19.49 7.76
CA ASP A 74 31.16 -19.94 7.04
C ASP A 74 30.82 -20.11 5.55
N ILE A 75 31.59 -19.41 4.73
CA ILE A 75 31.56 -19.53 3.28
C ILE A 75 32.99 -19.81 2.84
N GLU A 76 33.26 -21.06 2.46
CA GLU A 76 34.57 -21.48 1.96
C GLU A 76 35.72 -21.20 2.95
N GLY A 77 35.46 -21.32 4.26
CA GLY A 77 36.44 -21.07 5.33
C GLY A 77 36.55 -19.61 5.79
N GLU A 78 35.77 -18.70 5.21
CA GLU A 78 35.66 -17.32 5.66
C GLU A 78 34.40 -17.09 6.50
N ALA A 79 34.58 -16.48 7.67
CA ALA A 79 33.49 -16.09 8.55
C ALA A 79 32.88 -14.75 8.11
N LEU A 80 31.69 -14.79 7.50
CA LEU A 80 31.00 -13.62 6.96
C LEU A 80 29.71 -13.31 7.74
N VAL A 81 29.28 -12.05 7.73
CA VAL A 81 28.03 -11.58 8.38
C VAL A 81 26.79 -12.33 7.84
N GLY A 82 26.74 -12.56 6.54
CA GLY A 82 25.64 -13.20 5.84
C GLY A 82 24.35 -12.38 5.77
N PHE A 83 23.29 -12.97 5.23
CA PHE A 83 21.96 -12.37 5.13
C PHE A 83 21.23 -12.37 6.49
N HIS A 84 20.19 -11.56 6.63
CA HIS A 84 19.32 -11.54 7.82
C HIS A 84 18.30 -12.68 7.82
N THR A 85 18.74 -13.89 7.47
CA THR A 85 17.98 -15.15 7.48
C THR A 85 18.53 -16.07 8.57
N PRO A 86 17.76 -17.06 9.06
CA PRO A 86 18.25 -18.04 10.02
C PRO A 86 19.54 -18.75 9.59
N SER A 87 19.63 -19.14 8.31
CA SER A 87 20.82 -19.76 7.72
C SER A 87 21.94 -18.78 7.37
N ARG A 88 21.71 -17.46 7.50
CA ARG A 88 22.59 -16.39 7.00
C ARG A 88 22.91 -16.46 5.50
N ARG A 89 22.15 -17.27 4.75
CA ARG A 89 22.23 -17.46 3.29
C ARG A 89 20.92 -17.02 2.62
N LEU A 90 20.90 -16.97 1.29
CA LEU A 90 19.63 -16.85 0.55
C LEU A 90 18.87 -18.18 0.63
N GLU A 91 17.72 -18.17 1.31
CA GLU A 91 16.90 -19.36 1.53
C GLU A 91 15.93 -19.60 0.37
N PHE A 92 16.30 -20.48 -0.55
CA PHE A 92 15.35 -21.01 -1.55
C PHE A 92 14.37 -21.99 -0.92
N PHE A 93 14.88 -22.88 -0.06
CA PHE A 93 14.08 -23.69 0.86
C PHE A 93 13.98 -22.95 2.19
N SER A 94 12.76 -22.76 2.70
CA SER A 94 12.52 -22.09 3.98
C SER A 94 12.06 -23.08 5.04
N GLN A 95 13.00 -23.51 5.88
CA GLN A 95 12.70 -24.29 7.08
C GLN A 95 11.71 -23.55 7.99
N THR A 96 11.73 -22.21 7.98
CA THR A 96 10.73 -21.40 8.71
C THR A 96 9.31 -21.73 8.27
N MET A 97 9.05 -21.89 6.97
CA MET A 97 7.70 -22.19 6.50
C MET A 97 7.26 -23.60 6.94
N THR A 98 8.14 -24.59 6.84
CA THR A 98 7.89 -25.95 7.35
C THR A 98 7.62 -25.94 8.85
N ASP A 99 8.48 -25.26 9.62
CA ASP A 99 8.33 -25.16 11.07
C ASP A 99 7.04 -24.46 11.44
N TRP A 100 6.53 -23.53 10.63
CA TRP A 100 5.30 -22.77 10.89
C TRP A 100 4.04 -23.41 10.29
N ASP A 101 4.07 -24.71 10.05
CA ASP A 101 2.94 -25.50 9.53
C ASP A 101 2.48 -25.05 8.13
N LEU A 102 3.40 -24.49 7.35
CA LEU A 102 3.19 -23.97 5.98
C LEU A 102 4.15 -24.63 4.98
N ALA A 103 4.40 -25.93 5.13
CA ALA A 103 5.34 -26.70 4.29
C ALA A 103 5.00 -26.62 2.78
N GLN A 104 3.73 -26.41 2.41
CA GLN A 104 3.33 -26.16 1.02
C GLN A 104 3.92 -24.87 0.40
N HIS A 105 4.52 -24.00 1.23
CA HIS A 105 5.18 -22.76 0.84
C HIS A 105 6.68 -22.76 1.17
N GLU A 106 7.28 -23.90 1.49
CA GLU A 106 8.71 -24.02 1.81
C GLU A 106 9.62 -23.77 0.61
N LEU A 107 9.10 -23.89 -0.61
CA LEU A 107 9.75 -23.55 -1.87
C LEU A 107 8.91 -22.52 -2.65
N PRO A 108 9.54 -21.64 -3.44
CA PRO A 108 8.84 -20.78 -4.37
C PRO A 108 7.98 -21.58 -5.35
N GLY A 109 6.71 -21.23 -5.46
CA GLY A 109 5.74 -21.93 -6.29
C GLY A 109 4.64 -21.03 -6.82
N TYR A 110 3.72 -21.62 -7.57
CA TYR A 110 2.58 -20.91 -8.13
C TYR A 110 1.39 -20.92 -7.17
N ILE A 111 0.84 -19.74 -6.88
CA ILE A 111 -0.35 -19.56 -6.04
C ILE A 111 -1.46 -18.93 -6.89
N ARG A 112 -2.64 -19.57 -6.91
CA ARG A 112 -3.84 -18.98 -7.52
C ARG A 112 -4.48 -18.02 -6.52
N SER A 113 -4.48 -16.73 -6.82
CA SER A 113 -5.13 -15.72 -5.98
C SER A 113 -6.65 -15.70 -6.15
N HIS A 114 -7.34 -15.01 -5.24
CA HIS A 114 -8.80 -14.84 -5.28
C HIS A 114 -9.28 -14.13 -6.56
N VAL A 115 -8.46 -13.29 -7.19
CA VAL A 115 -8.76 -12.60 -8.46
C VAL A 115 -8.31 -13.38 -9.71
N HIS A 116 -7.88 -14.64 -9.56
CA HIS A 116 -7.48 -15.46 -10.69
C HIS A 116 -8.66 -15.63 -11.67
N HIS A 117 -8.39 -15.51 -12.98
CA HIS A 117 -9.43 -15.48 -14.02
C HIS A 117 -10.37 -16.70 -14.02
N ALA A 118 -9.90 -17.87 -13.56
CA ALA A 118 -10.73 -19.07 -13.43
C ALA A 118 -11.82 -18.95 -12.34
N ASN A 119 -11.68 -17.99 -11.42
CA ASN A 119 -12.65 -17.71 -10.37
C ASN A 119 -13.64 -16.60 -10.77
N LEU A 120 -13.47 -16.00 -11.96
CA LEU A 120 -14.26 -14.86 -12.41
C LEU A 120 -15.34 -15.30 -13.41
N ASP A 121 -16.58 -14.91 -13.16
CA ASP A 121 -17.69 -15.08 -14.09
C ASP A 121 -17.86 -13.84 -14.98
N ARG A 122 -17.22 -13.89 -16.16
CA ARG A 122 -17.33 -12.80 -17.15
C ARG A 122 -18.75 -12.56 -17.65
N SER A 123 -19.62 -13.58 -17.62
CA SER A 123 -21.02 -13.43 -18.07
C SER A 123 -21.82 -12.55 -17.11
N ARG A 124 -21.45 -12.56 -15.82
CA ARG A 124 -22.00 -11.70 -14.77
C ARG A 124 -21.34 -10.31 -14.70
N GLY A 125 -20.40 -10.03 -15.60
CA GLY A 125 -19.67 -8.77 -15.62
C GLY A 125 -18.61 -8.67 -14.53
N GLU A 126 -18.04 -9.80 -14.10
CA GLU A 126 -16.93 -9.81 -13.14
C GLU A 126 -15.57 -9.52 -13.80
N PHE A 127 -14.76 -8.73 -13.11
CA PHE A 127 -13.43 -8.29 -13.51
C PHE A 127 -12.45 -8.38 -12.34
N ALA A 128 -11.18 -8.56 -12.66
CA ALA A 128 -10.11 -8.21 -11.73
C ALA A 128 -9.90 -6.68 -11.76
N LEU A 129 -10.06 -6.01 -10.63
CA LEU A 129 -9.69 -4.61 -10.44
C LEU A 129 -8.21 -4.51 -10.04
N VAL A 130 -7.47 -3.69 -10.76
CA VAL A 130 -6.13 -3.19 -10.40
C VAL A 130 -6.30 -1.79 -9.80
N PRO A 131 -6.47 -1.66 -8.47
CA PRO A 131 -6.69 -0.36 -7.84
C PRO A 131 -5.39 0.40 -7.58
N THR A 132 -4.25 -0.25 -7.79
CA THR A 132 -2.91 0.28 -7.49
C THR A 132 -2.27 0.98 -8.68
N LEU A 133 -3.03 1.26 -9.74
CA LEU A 133 -2.56 1.96 -10.95
C LEU A 133 -1.89 3.28 -10.57
N ARG A 134 -0.60 3.41 -10.92
CA ARG A 134 0.20 4.59 -10.60
C ARG A 134 0.19 5.59 -11.73
N LEU A 135 -0.06 6.84 -11.38
CA LEU A 135 0.16 7.96 -12.28
C LEU A 135 1.58 8.50 -12.05
N PRO A 136 2.37 8.73 -13.12
CA PRO A 136 3.78 9.12 -12.99
C PRO A 136 3.97 10.49 -12.33
N THR A 137 2.93 11.32 -12.30
CA THR A 137 2.95 12.68 -11.75
C THR A 137 2.53 12.76 -10.28
N LEU A 138 2.04 11.66 -9.69
CA LEU A 138 1.48 11.66 -8.34
C LEU A 138 2.15 10.60 -7.45
N ILE A 139 2.24 10.87 -6.14
CA ILE A 139 2.78 9.95 -5.13
C ILE A 139 1.67 9.64 -4.14
N HIS A 140 1.04 8.45 -4.28
CA HIS A 140 -0.15 8.07 -3.52
C HIS A 140 -1.17 9.23 -3.46
N SER A 141 -1.81 9.42 -2.31
CA SER A 141 -2.64 10.57 -2.00
C SER A 141 -1.84 11.79 -1.52
N ARG A 142 -0.49 11.72 -1.47
CA ARG A 142 0.35 12.77 -0.84
C ARG A 142 0.52 14.00 -1.71
N SER A 143 0.38 13.88 -3.02
CA SER A 143 0.58 14.98 -3.98
C SER A 143 -0.57 16.00 -4.03
N ALA A 144 -1.67 15.77 -3.30
CA ALA A 144 -2.82 16.68 -3.29
C ALA A 144 -2.50 18.08 -2.75
N ASN A 145 -1.39 18.24 -2.04
CA ASN A 145 -0.88 19.53 -1.58
C ASN A 145 -0.22 20.37 -2.68
N SER A 146 0.05 19.80 -3.86
CA SER A 146 0.62 20.51 -5.00
C SER A 146 -0.44 20.75 -6.07
N LYS A 147 -0.93 22.00 -6.14
CA LYS A 147 -1.89 22.44 -7.17
C LYS A 147 -1.40 22.17 -8.61
N TRP A 148 -0.09 22.30 -8.86
CA TRP A 148 0.52 22.04 -10.17
C TRP A 148 0.45 20.56 -10.58
N LEU A 149 0.65 19.64 -9.62
CA LEU A 149 0.52 18.21 -9.89
C LEU A 149 -0.96 17.82 -10.07
N CYS A 150 -1.86 18.42 -9.29
CA CYS A 150 -3.30 18.25 -9.46
C CYS A 150 -3.78 18.77 -10.82
N GLU A 151 -3.25 19.89 -11.31
CA GLU A 151 -3.59 20.41 -12.64
C GLU A 151 -3.32 19.38 -13.74
N ILE A 152 -2.17 18.71 -13.69
CA ILE A 152 -1.79 17.67 -14.65
C ILE A 152 -2.67 16.41 -14.51
N ALA A 153 -3.00 16.02 -13.27
CA ALA A 153 -3.79 14.81 -12.98
C ALA A 153 -4.87 15.08 -11.93
N ASN A 154 -6.07 15.45 -12.39
CA ASN A 154 -7.21 15.84 -11.56
C ASN A 154 -8.40 14.86 -11.59
N ASN A 155 -8.26 13.70 -12.23
CA ASN A 155 -9.28 12.66 -12.27
C ASN A 155 -8.66 11.25 -12.29
N ASN A 156 -9.42 10.24 -11.85
CA ASN A 156 -8.99 8.84 -11.85
C ASN A 156 -10.06 7.93 -12.48
N PRO A 157 -10.39 8.11 -13.78
CA PRO A 157 -11.39 7.27 -14.41
C PRO A 157 -11.04 5.78 -14.31
N VAL A 158 -12.04 4.92 -14.45
CA VAL A 158 -11.87 3.47 -14.49
C VAL A 158 -11.53 3.07 -15.92
N TRP A 159 -10.33 2.52 -16.11
CA TRP A 159 -9.84 2.08 -17.41
C TRP A 159 -10.45 0.72 -17.73
N ILE A 160 -11.03 0.60 -18.91
CA ILE A 160 -11.70 -0.62 -19.39
C ILE A 160 -11.37 -0.87 -20.85
N HIS A 161 -11.17 -2.14 -21.20
CA HIS A 161 -10.85 -2.54 -22.57
C HIS A 161 -12.03 -2.28 -23.53
N VAL A 162 -11.74 -1.89 -24.78
CA VAL A 162 -12.76 -1.55 -25.79
C VAL A 162 -13.81 -2.64 -26.00
N HIS A 163 -13.41 -3.92 -26.03
CA HIS A 163 -14.35 -5.04 -26.19
C HIS A 163 -15.23 -5.29 -24.95
N ASP A 164 -14.69 -5.07 -23.75
CA ASP A 164 -15.47 -5.19 -22.52
C ASP A 164 -16.45 -4.05 -22.38
N ALA A 165 -16.03 -2.83 -22.72
CA ALA A 165 -16.89 -1.66 -22.77
C ALA A 165 -18.05 -1.87 -23.75
N ALA A 166 -17.75 -2.29 -24.99
CA ALA A 166 -18.75 -2.58 -26.01
C ALA A 166 -19.76 -3.66 -25.56
N ARG A 167 -19.28 -4.76 -24.95
CA ARG A 167 -20.14 -5.82 -24.41
C ARG A 167 -21.09 -5.32 -23.31
N LEU A 168 -20.64 -4.37 -22.49
CA LEU A 168 -21.43 -3.75 -21.43
C LEU A 168 -22.21 -2.51 -21.92
N GLY A 169 -22.09 -2.16 -23.20
CA GLY A 169 -22.68 -0.96 -23.81
C GLY A 169 -22.10 0.36 -23.27
N ILE A 170 -20.94 0.35 -22.63
CA ILE A 170 -20.29 1.51 -21.99
C ILE A 170 -19.48 2.29 -23.04
N GLU A 171 -19.66 3.61 -23.06
CA GLU A 171 -18.87 4.52 -23.90
C GLU A 171 -17.82 5.30 -23.10
N MET A 172 -16.91 5.98 -23.81
CA MET A 172 -15.92 6.87 -23.18
C MET A 172 -16.61 7.97 -22.38
N GLY A 173 -16.25 8.11 -21.10
CA GLY A 173 -16.77 9.16 -20.22
C GLY A 173 -18.11 8.84 -19.55
N ASP A 174 -18.77 7.73 -19.91
CA ASP A 174 -19.98 7.23 -19.23
C ASP A 174 -19.73 7.05 -17.74
N LEU A 175 -20.75 7.32 -16.93
CA LEU A 175 -20.72 6.92 -15.53
C LEU A 175 -20.95 5.41 -15.43
N ILE A 176 -20.09 4.76 -14.66
CA ILE A 176 -20.16 3.35 -14.36
C ILE A 176 -20.16 3.14 -12.86
N ARG A 177 -20.82 2.06 -12.45
CA ARG A 177 -20.77 1.54 -11.08
C ARG A 177 -19.77 0.40 -11.04
N VAL A 178 -18.83 0.46 -10.10
CA VAL A 178 -17.89 -0.62 -9.80
C VAL A 178 -18.26 -1.18 -8.43
N SER A 179 -18.89 -2.35 -8.43
CA SER A 179 -19.38 -3.03 -7.23
C SER A 179 -18.35 -4.01 -6.71
N THR A 180 -18.04 -3.93 -5.42
CA THR A 180 -17.19 -4.86 -4.69
C THR A 180 -18.05 -5.75 -3.78
N ARG A 181 -17.41 -6.60 -2.96
CA ARG A 181 -18.13 -7.44 -1.98
C ARG A 181 -18.90 -6.64 -0.92
N ILE A 182 -18.51 -5.40 -0.64
CA ILE A 182 -19.03 -4.63 0.50
C ILE A 182 -19.77 -3.38 0.07
N GLY A 183 -19.85 -3.07 -1.22
CA GLY A 183 -20.38 -1.80 -1.66
C GLY A 183 -20.07 -1.48 -3.11
N HIS A 184 -20.04 -0.20 -3.45
CA HIS A 184 -19.67 0.27 -4.78
C HIS A 184 -19.15 1.69 -4.77
N PHE A 185 -18.47 2.05 -5.85
CA PHE A 185 -18.18 3.45 -6.18
C PHE A 185 -18.62 3.77 -7.61
N VAL A 186 -18.92 5.04 -7.86
CA VAL A 186 -19.37 5.53 -9.17
C VAL A 186 -18.33 6.46 -9.76
N ASN A 187 -17.83 6.13 -10.94
CA ASN A 187 -16.76 6.87 -11.60
C ASN A 187 -16.98 6.88 -13.12
N ARG A 188 -16.17 7.63 -13.86
CA ARG A 188 -16.22 7.66 -15.33
C ARG A 188 -15.42 6.52 -15.93
N ALA A 189 -15.89 5.97 -17.04
CA ALA A 189 -15.15 5.02 -17.85
C ALA A 189 -14.10 5.72 -18.73
N TRP A 190 -12.90 5.16 -18.78
CA TRP A 190 -11.88 5.45 -19.79
C TRP A 190 -11.72 4.22 -20.68
N VAL A 191 -12.32 4.27 -21.86
CA VAL A 191 -12.35 3.15 -22.81
C VAL A 191 -11.07 3.16 -23.65
N THR A 192 -10.26 2.10 -23.59
CA THR A 192 -8.94 2.06 -24.21
C THR A 192 -8.49 0.65 -24.57
N GLU A 193 -7.66 0.49 -25.60
CA GLU A 193 -7.00 -0.78 -25.94
C GLU A 193 -5.81 -1.08 -25.03
N GLY A 194 -5.37 -0.12 -24.21
CA GLY A 194 -4.25 -0.28 -23.27
C GLY A 194 -4.54 -1.18 -22.07
N MET A 195 -5.76 -1.73 -21.96
CA MET A 195 -6.16 -2.64 -20.88
C MET A 195 -6.27 -4.08 -21.38
N ARG A 196 -5.88 -5.05 -20.56
CA ARG A 196 -6.17 -6.46 -20.85
C ARG A 196 -7.68 -6.73 -20.72
N PRO A 197 -8.33 -7.45 -21.65
CA PRO A 197 -9.71 -7.90 -21.48
C PRO A 197 -9.93 -8.65 -20.16
N GLY A 198 -11.05 -8.39 -19.48
CA GLY A 198 -11.37 -8.94 -18.16
C GLY A 198 -10.64 -8.30 -16.98
N VAL A 199 -9.88 -7.22 -17.22
CA VAL A 199 -9.22 -6.42 -16.18
C VAL A 199 -9.68 -4.96 -16.29
N VAL A 200 -9.98 -4.35 -15.15
CA VAL A 200 -10.18 -2.90 -15.04
C VAL A 200 -9.16 -2.30 -14.10
N ALA A 201 -8.82 -1.03 -14.29
CA ALA A 201 -7.87 -0.34 -13.43
C ALA A 201 -8.41 1.02 -13.02
N CYS A 202 -8.10 1.44 -11.80
CA CYS A 202 -8.41 2.78 -11.32
C CYS A 202 -7.28 3.24 -10.41
N SER A 203 -6.85 4.48 -10.59
CA SER A 203 -5.76 5.06 -9.79
C SER A 203 -6.23 5.41 -8.39
N HIS A 204 -5.50 4.99 -7.35
CA HIS A 204 -5.78 5.35 -5.94
C HIS A 204 -5.19 6.70 -5.50
N HIS A 205 -4.64 7.48 -6.42
CA HIS A 205 -3.98 8.74 -6.08
C HIS A 205 -4.97 9.87 -5.73
N LEU A 206 -6.20 9.77 -6.23
CA LEU A 206 -7.23 10.82 -6.18
C LEU A 206 -8.48 10.36 -5.42
N GLY A 207 -9.44 11.26 -5.27
CA GLY A 207 -10.69 11.00 -4.55
C GLY A 207 -10.73 11.52 -3.12
N ARG A 208 -9.80 12.41 -2.73
CA ARG A 208 -9.94 13.08 -1.44
C ARG A 208 -11.24 13.88 -1.39
N TRP A 209 -11.79 13.98 -0.20
CA TRP A 209 -13.03 14.69 0.06
C TRP A 209 -12.89 15.52 1.33
N ARG A 210 -13.78 16.50 1.50
CA ARG A 210 -13.88 17.32 2.71
C ARG A 210 -15.34 17.42 3.15
N LEU A 211 -15.55 17.38 4.46
CA LEU A 211 -16.84 17.71 5.06
C LEU A 211 -16.97 19.23 5.18
N GLU A 212 -18.20 19.71 5.06
CA GLU A 212 -18.52 21.10 5.33
C GLU A 212 -18.25 21.46 6.80
N GLY A 213 -17.75 22.67 7.05
CA GLY A 213 -17.47 23.17 8.41
C GLY A 213 -16.26 22.56 9.12
N MET A 214 -15.59 21.54 8.55
CA MET A 214 -14.39 20.94 9.13
C MET A 214 -13.12 21.62 8.61
N PRO A 215 -12.08 21.82 9.46
CA PRO A 215 -10.77 22.25 8.99
C PRO A 215 -10.28 21.22 7.96
N GLY A 216 -10.11 21.68 6.72
CA GLY A 216 -10.05 20.80 5.55
C GLY A 216 -8.66 20.68 4.94
N THR A 217 -8.48 19.61 4.19
CA THR A 217 -7.40 19.42 3.21
C THR A 217 -7.48 20.46 2.07
N ASP A 218 -6.43 20.57 1.27
CA ASP A 218 -6.36 21.49 0.13
C ASP A 218 -7.57 21.39 -0.82
N ARG A 219 -8.30 22.50 -0.99
CA ARG A 219 -9.59 22.55 -1.72
C ARG A 219 -9.45 22.22 -3.20
N TRP A 220 -8.27 22.38 -3.79
CA TRP A 220 -7.96 22.02 -5.17
C TRP A 220 -7.71 20.51 -5.37
N GLY A 221 -7.48 19.76 -4.30
CA GLY A 221 -7.20 18.32 -4.33
C GLY A 221 -8.31 17.46 -3.72
N ALA A 222 -9.37 18.07 -3.18
CA ALA A 222 -10.45 17.36 -2.52
C ALA A 222 -11.81 17.94 -2.89
N ALA A 223 -12.82 17.12 -3.14
CA ALA A 223 -14.19 17.57 -3.43
C ALA A 223 -15.01 17.77 -2.14
N PRO A 224 -15.97 18.72 -2.10
CA PRO A 224 -16.88 18.83 -0.96
C PRO A 224 -17.86 17.64 -0.99
N ALA A 225 -18.07 17.03 0.16
CA ALA A 225 -18.93 15.86 0.30
C ALA A 225 -19.68 15.88 1.63
N ARG A 226 -20.76 15.12 1.67
CA ARG A 226 -21.49 14.75 2.88
C ARG A 226 -21.37 13.24 3.09
N LEU A 227 -21.41 12.85 4.35
CA LEU A 227 -21.32 11.47 4.79
C LEU A 227 -22.57 11.15 5.60
N GLU A 228 -23.30 10.11 5.18
CA GLU A 228 -24.50 9.63 5.84
C GLU A 228 -24.25 8.20 6.33
N GLU A 229 -24.63 7.91 7.56
CA GLU A 229 -24.52 6.59 8.17
C GLU A 229 -25.91 6.08 8.55
N THR A 230 -26.17 4.81 8.31
CA THR A 230 -27.37 4.13 8.80
C THR A 230 -27.05 2.66 9.10
N SER A 231 -26.96 2.32 10.39
CA SER A 231 -26.87 0.92 10.86
C SER A 231 -25.69 0.11 10.30
N GLY A 232 -24.54 0.74 10.13
CA GLY A 232 -23.30 0.20 9.57
C GLY A 232 -23.13 0.44 8.06
N HIS A 233 -24.14 1.03 7.41
CA HIS A 233 -24.10 1.41 6.02
C HIS A 233 -23.69 2.87 5.87
N TRP A 234 -22.66 3.14 5.08
CA TRP A 234 -22.13 4.47 4.87
C TRP A 234 -22.29 4.89 3.42
N LYS A 235 -22.77 6.12 3.22
CA LYS A 235 -22.87 6.75 1.92
C LYS A 235 -22.12 8.07 1.92
N LEU A 236 -21.12 8.16 1.05
CA LEU A 236 -20.44 9.41 0.72
C LEU A 236 -21.01 9.93 -0.59
N ARG A 237 -21.58 11.13 -0.52
CA ARG A 237 -22.16 11.85 -1.66
C ARG A 237 -21.46 13.18 -1.78
N ARG A 238 -20.92 13.47 -2.97
CA ARG A 238 -20.38 14.80 -3.25
C ARG A 238 -21.49 15.84 -3.25
N THR A 239 -21.22 16.98 -2.64
CA THR A 239 -22.15 18.13 -2.60
C THR A 239 -21.79 19.19 -3.63
N GLY A 240 -20.65 19.03 -4.32
CA GLY A 240 -20.21 19.91 -5.39
C GLY A 240 -18.92 19.45 -6.05
N ASP A 241 -18.44 20.31 -6.95
CA ASP A 241 -17.19 20.14 -7.67
C ASP A 241 -16.01 20.81 -6.98
N ILE A 242 -14.80 20.41 -7.39
CA ILE A 242 -13.63 21.26 -7.19
C ILE A 242 -13.83 22.52 -8.05
N ALA A 243 -13.50 23.67 -7.48
CA ALA A 243 -13.66 24.95 -8.15
C ALA A 243 -12.63 25.95 -7.61
N ALA A 244 -12.41 27.01 -8.37
CA ALA A 244 -11.68 28.20 -7.93
C ALA A 244 -12.23 28.74 -6.61
N PHE A 245 -11.33 29.22 -5.75
CA PHE A 245 -11.70 29.78 -4.46
C PHE A 245 -10.75 30.90 -4.02
N GLU A 246 -11.25 31.76 -3.15
CA GLU A 246 -10.50 32.85 -2.54
C GLU A 246 -9.53 32.34 -1.46
N SER A 247 -8.28 32.78 -1.50
CA SER A 247 -7.27 32.51 -0.48
C SER A 247 -6.10 33.50 -0.57
N SER A 248 -5.14 33.43 0.36
CA SER A 248 -3.89 34.18 0.27
C SER A 248 -2.98 33.73 -0.88
N ASP A 249 -3.15 32.50 -1.37
CA ASP A 249 -2.52 32.03 -2.59
C ASP A 249 -3.33 32.50 -3.82
N PRO A 250 -2.76 33.33 -4.72
CA PRO A 250 -3.47 33.85 -5.88
C PRO A 250 -3.85 32.77 -6.92
N ASP A 251 -3.16 31.62 -6.94
CA ASP A 251 -3.47 30.56 -7.90
C ASP A 251 -4.73 29.77 -7.53
N SER A 252 -5.21 29.86 -6.29
CA SER A 252 -6.47 29.24 -5.87
C SER A 252 -7.65 29.69 -6.72
N LYS A 253 -7.60 30.92 -7.26
CA LYS A 253 -8.63 31.45 -8.18
C LYS A 253 -8.51 30.91 -9.61
N ARG A 254 -7.41 30.23 -9.94
CA ARG A 254 -7.11 29.72 -11.29
C ARG A 254 -7.44 28.23 -11.47
N VAL A 255 -7.90 27.57 -10.41
CA VAL A 255 -8.32 26.16 -10.45
C VAL A 255 -9.49 26.00 -11.41
N TRP A 256 -9.26 25.28 -12.52
CA TRP A 256 -10.24 25.07 -13.59
C TRP A 256 -10.82 23.64 -13.64
N TRP A 257 -10.20 22.68 -12.95
CA TRP A 257 -10.66 21.30 -12.92
C TRP A 257 -11.75 21.07 -11.87
N ARG A 258 -12.63 20.10 -12.13
CA ARG A 258 -13.84 19.84 -11.33
C ARG A 258 -13.89 18.49 -10.64
N GLN A 259 -13.20 17.49 -11.20
CA GLN A 259 -13.48 16.10 -10.88
C GLN A 259 -12.87 15.64 -9.54
N GLY A 260 -11.57 15.80 -9.32
CA GLY A 260 -10.91 15.39 -8.06
C GLY A 260 -10.83 13.88 -7.80
N GLY A 261 -11.39 13.06 -8.68
CA GLY A 261 -11.45 11.60 -8.58
C GLY A 261 -12.44 11.01 -7.56
N VAL A 262 -12.31 9.70 -7.31
CA VAL A 262 -13.16 8.89 -6.42
C VAL A 262 -12.29 8.01 -5.51
N HIS A 263 -12.66 7.92 -4.23
CA HIS A 263 -11.89 7.15 -3.24
C HIS A 263 -12.26 5.65 -3.24
N GLN A 264 -11.84 4.93 -4.28
CA GLN A 264 -12.19 3.51 -4.46
C GLN A 264 -11.87 2.61 -3.24
N ASN A 265 -10.79 2.88 -2.50
CA ASN A 265 -10.34 2.02 -1.41
C ASN A 265 -11.35 1.87 -0.26
N LEU A 266 -12.29 2.82 -0.11
CA LEU A 266 -13.34 2.70 0.90
C LEU A 266 -14.27 1.51 0.63
N THR A 267 -14.36 1.07 -0.63
CA THR A 267 -15.18 -0.06 -1.04
C THR A 267 -14.45 -1.40 -0.96
N PHE A 268 -13.20 -1.45 -0.49
CA PHE A 268 -12.46 -2.71 -0.45
C PHE A 268 -12.71 -3.43 0.86
N ALA A 269 -13.09 -4.70 0.76
CA ALA A 269 -13.26 -5.56 1.92
C ALA A 269 -11.89 -5.84 2.55
N VAL A 270 -11.83 -6.07 3.86
CA VAL A 270 -10.58 -6.40 4.54
C VAL A 270 -10.20 -7.85 4.21
N GLN A 271 -9.25 -8.03 3.29
CA GLN A 271 -8.79 -9.32 2.77
C GLN A 271 -7.31 -9.54 3.13
N PRO A 272 -6.98 -10.00 4.35
CA PRO A 272 -5.61 -10.30 4.73
C PRO A 272 -5.16 -11.62 4.11
N ASP A 273 -4.05 -11.61 3.38
CA ASP A 273 -3.37 -12.81 2.92
C ASP A 273 -3.21 -13.82 4.08
N PRO A 274 -3.69 -15.07 3.96
CA PRO A 274 -3.76 -16.01 5.08
C PRO A 274 -2.42 -16.35 5.74
N VAL A 275 -1.31 -16.16 5.03
CA VAL A 275 0.05 -16.43 5.50
C VAL A 275 0.69 -15.18 6.11
N SER A 276 0.74 -14.08 5.35
CA SER A 276 1.49 -12.88 5.75
C SER A 276 0.68 -11.90 6.59
N GLY A 277 -0.66 -11.99 6.55
CA GLY A 277 -1.60 -11.04 7.13
C GLY A 277 -1.68 -9.70 6.38
N MET A 278 -0.96 -9.54 5.26
CA MET A 278 -0.94 -8.31 4.47
C MET A 278 -2.20 -8.21 3.60
N HIS A 279 -2.68 -7.00 3.37
CA HIS A 279 -3.91 -6.82 2.59
C HIS A 279 -3.73 -7.17 1.10
N CYS A 280 -4.61 -8.02 0.58
CA CYS A 280 -4.72 -8.36 -0.83
C CYS A 280 -5.47 -7.26 -1.60
N TRP A 281 -4.71 -6.34 -2.21
CA TRP A 281 -5.28 -5.13 -2.82
C TRP A 281 -6.13 -5.35 -4.07
N HIS A 282 -5.82 -6.34 -4.92
CA HIS A 282 -6.63 -6.60 -6.10
C HIS A 282 -8.02 -7.11 -5.69
N GLN A 283 -9.07 -6.61 -6.35
CA GLN A 283 -10.45 -6.95 -5.99
C GLN A 283 -11.14 -7.66 -7.15
N VAL A 284 -12.02 -8.61 -6.82
CA VAL A 284 -13.06 -9.04 -7.75
C VAL A 284 -14.16 -7.99 -7.72
N VAL A 285 -14.53 -7.46 -8.88
CA VAL A 285 -15.57 -6.43 -8.99
C VAL A 285 -16.55 -6.75 -10.10
N GLN A 286 -17.77 -6.26 -9.97
CA GLN A 286 -18.74 -6.22 -11.05
C GLN A 286 -18.81 -4.81 -11.62
N VAL A 287 -18.77 -4.69 -12.96
CA VAL A 287 -18.85 -3.39 -13.65
C VAL A 287 -20.15 -3.29 -14.43
N THR A 288 -20.91 -2.22 -14.19
CA THR A 288 -22.15 -1.91 -14.93
C THR A 288 -22.20 -0.42 -15.28
N LYS A 289 -23.10 -0.01 -16.18
CA LYS A 289 -23.51 1.39 -16.26
C LYS A 289 -24.01 1.88 -14.90
N ALA A 290 -23.80 3.16 -14.63
CA ALA A 290 -24.36 3.83 -13.48
C ALA A 290 -25.88 3.77 -13.50
N GLN A 291 -26.48 3.62 -12.33
CA GLN A 291 -27.93 3.62 -12.15
C GLN A 291 -28.48 5.06 -12.19
N PRO A 292 -29.80 5.27 -12.40
CA PRO A 292 -30.37 6.62 -12.52
C PRO A 292 -30.08 7.57 -11.35
N ASN A 293 -29.90 7.03 -10.13
CA ASN A 293 -29.62 7.81 -8.92
C ASN A 293 -28.14 7.89 -8.54
N ASP A 294 -27.26 7.27 -9.34
CA ASP A 294 -25.81 7.30 -9.15
C ASP A 294 -25.24 8.63 -9.61
N HIS A 295 -24.34 9.18 -8.82
CA HIS A 295 -23.66 10.43 -9.13
C HIS A 295 -22.16 10.20 -9.14
N TYR A 296 -21.45 10.97 -9.97
CA TYR A 296 -20.00 10.91 -10.02
C TYR A 296 -19.38 11.13 -8.63
N GLY A 297 -18.52 10.20 -8.20
CA GLY A 297 -17.86 10.23 -6.90
C GLY A 297 -18.67 9.69 -5.74
N ASP A 298 -19.83 9.08 -6.00
CA ASP A 298 -20.54 8.31 -4.99
C ASP A 298 -19.69 7.13 -4.51
N VAL A 299 -19.74 6.90 -3.20
CA VAL A 299 -19.21 5.72 -2.53
C VAL A 299 -20.27 5.25 -1.53
N ASP A 300 -20.56 3.97 -1.54
CA ASP A 300 -21.64 3.36 -0.76
C ASP A 300 -21.15 1.99 -0.27
N VAL A 301 -21.10 1.80 1.05
CA VAL A 301 -20.39 0.67 1.69
C VAL A 301 -21.10 0.17 2.94
N ASP A 302 -21.01 -1.15 3.15
CA ASP A 302 -21.54 -1.86 4.30
C ASP A 302 -20.37 -2.39 5.15
N THR A 303 -20.20 -1.81 6.34
CA THR A 303 -19.11 -2.17 7.26
C THR A 303 -19.34 -3.52 7.95
N LYS A 304 -20.59 -3.99 8.06
CA LYS A 304 -20.88 -5.33 8.59
C LYS A 304 -20.43 -6.38 7.60
N LYS A 305 -20.74 -6.21 6.31
CA LYS A 305 -20.18 -7.07 5.25
C LYS A 305 -18.66 -7.04 5.23
N ALA A 306 -18.04 -5.87 5.43
CA ALA A 306 -16.58 -5.79 5.51
C ALA A 306 -16.01 -6.66 6.65
N HIS A 307 -16.70 -6.71 7.79
CA HIS A 307 -16.32 -7.60 8.90
C HIS A 307 -16.57 -9.08 8.59
N GLU A 308 -17.69 -9.42 7.94
CA GLU A 308 -17.98 -10.79 7.51
C GLU A 308 -16.91 -11.32 6.54
N VAL A 309 -16.50 -10.52 5.56
CA VAL A 309 -15.41 -10.88 4.64
C VAL A 309 -14.09 -11.05 5.40
N TYR A 310 -13.80 -10.18 6.37
CA TYR A 310 -12.62 -10.35 7.22
C TYR A 310 -12.64 -11.69 7.97
N GLN A 311 -13.78 -12.09 8.54
CA GLN A 311 -13.90 -13.37 9.25
C GLN A 311 -13.73 -14.57 8.31
N GLU A 312 -14.26 -14.50 7.08
CA GLU A 312 -14.04 -15.51 6.06
C GLU A 312 -12.55 -15.71 5.74
N TRP A 313 -11.81 -14.61 5.56
CA TRP A 313 -10.37 -14.67 5.27
C TRP A 313 -9.56 -15.08 6.50
N LEU A 314 -9.95 -14.62 7.70
CA LEU A 314 -9.33 -15.05 8.93
C LEU A 314 -9.47 -16.56 9.15
N ALA A 315 -10.59 -17.16 8.74
CA ALA A 315 -10.81 -18.60 8.80
C ALA A 315 -9.91 -19.39 7.84
N MET A 316 -9.31 -18.74 6.82
CA MET A 316 -8.31 -19.35 5.96
C MET A 316 -6.91 -19.34 6.56
N ALA A 317 -6.67 -18.58 7.63
CA ALA A 317 -5.35 -18.51 8.27
C ALA A 317 -5.01 -19.87 8.91
N GLU A 318 -3.97 -20.51 8.39
CA GLU A 318 -3.64 -21.90 8.71
C GLU A 318 -2.80 -22.01 10.00
N SER A 319 -1.98 -21.00 10.30
CA SER A 319 -1.06 -21.03 11.43
C SER A 319 -1.69 -20.46 12.71
N GLY A 320 -1.86 -21.32 13.72
CA GLY A 320 -2.21 -20.91 15.09
C GLY A 320 -1.00 -20.40 15.89
N PRO A 321 -1.22 -19.97 17.16
CA PRO A 321 -0.11 -19.67 18.06
C PRO A 321 0.79 -20.88 18.23
N ARG A 322 2.11 -20.67 18.13
CA ARG A 322 3.13 -21.70 18.30
C ARG A 322 3.22 -22.16 19.76
N ALA A 323 3.84 -23.32 20.00
CA ALA A 323 4.10 -23.83 21.36
C ALA A 323 4.95 -22.86 22.22
N ASP A 324 5.79 -22.05 21.59
CA ASP A 324 6.58 -20.98 22.23
C ASP A 324 5.80 -19.66 22.44
N GLY A 325 4.53 -19.63 22.03
CA GLY A 325 3.63 -18.49 22.13
C GLY A 325 3.80 -17.44 21.03
N LEU A 326 4.70 -17.62 20.06
CA LEU A 326 4.89 -16.67 18.97
C LEU A 326 3.76 -16.76 17.93
N ARG A 327 3.37 -15.60 17.39
CA ARG A 327 2.37 -15.47 16.31
C ARG A 327 2.96 -15.15 14.93
N ARG A 328 4.26 -14.85 14.87
CA ARG A 328 5.02 -14.61 13.64
C ARG A 328 6.52 -14.82 13.89
N PRO A 329 7.31 -15.29 12.90
CA PRO A 329 8.78 -15.34 13.01
C PRO A 329 9.38 -13.95 13.27
N LEU A 330 10.35 -13.86 14.18
CA LEU A 330 10.97 -12.57 14.56
C LEU A 330 11.91 -12.02 13.48
N TRP A 331 12.41 -12.88 12.60
CA TRP A 331 13.28 -12.51 11.47
C TRP A 331 12.50 -12.09 10.22
N PHE A 332 11.17 -12.22 10.19
CA PHE A 332 10.39 -11.69 9.08
C PHE A 332 10.32 -10.17 9.17
N ALA A 333 10.82 -9.51 8.13
CA ALA A 333 10.78 -8.06 8.03
C ALA A 333 9.35 -7.53 8.15
N ARG A 334 9.20 -6.43 8.89
CA ARG A 334 7.92 -5.73 9.08
C ARG A 334 8.17 -4.23 9.10
N ALA A 335 7.42 -3.49 8.28
CA ALA A 335 7.38 -2.05 8.37
C ALA A 335 6.86 -1.65 9.76
N VAL A 336 7.59 -0.77 10.45
CA VAL A 336 7.29 -0.39 11.84
C VAL A 336 7.24 -1.63 12.76
N ARG A 337 8.31 -2.45 12.71
CA ARG A 337 8.46 -3.65 13.54
C ARG A 337 8.26 -3.29 15.02
N PRO A 338 7.27 -3.87 15.71
CA PRO A 338 7.08 -3.64 17.14
C PRO A 338 8.16 -4.36 17.95
N ALA A 339 8.24 -4.06 19.24
CA ALA A 339 9.10 -4.80 20.17
C ALA A 339 8.75 -6.30 20.18
N ASN A 340 9.72 -7.15 20.52
CA ASN A 340 9.59 -8.60 20.41
C ASN A 340 8.44 -9.16 21.27
N GLU A 341 8.11 -8.50 22.38
CA GLU A 341 7.03 -8.90 23.29
C GLU A 341 5.67 -8.86 22.60
N ALA A 342 5.48 -7.96 21.62
CA ALA A 342 4.24 -7.83 20.85
C ALA A 342 3.97 -9.03 19.92
N TYR A 343 4.94 -9.95 19.76
CA TYR A 343 4.78 -11.16 18.98
C TYR A 343 4.21 -12.33 19.79
N ARG A 344 4.16 -12.21 21.13
CA ARG A 344 3.67 -13.25 22.04
C ARG A 344 2.18 -13.07 22.38
N ARG A 345 1.50 -14.14 22.79
CA ARG A 345 0.14 -14.08 23.35
C ARG A 345 0.13 -13.70 24.83
#